data_AF-A0A318EQI4-F1
#
_entry.id   AF-A0A318EQI4-F1
#
_cell.length_a   1.000
_cell.length_b   1.000
_cell.length_c   1.000
_cell.angle_alpha   90.00
_cell.angle_beta   90.00
_cell.angle_gamma   90.00
#
_symmetry.space_group_name_H-M   'P 1'
#
loop_
_entity.id
_entity.type
_entity.pdbx_description
1 polymer ?
#
loop_
_entity_poly.entity_id
_entity_poly.type
_entity_poly.pdbx_seq_one_letter_code
_entity_poly.pdbx_strand_id
1 'polypeptide(L)' 'MASVTSKDIPEIFNMFGDVFTLLKKYYMPESNDEFWEQLKAEVDVIYSKYKTQLCKDILLAIANDIDRRYKERIKQDG' A
#
# COMPACT_ATOMS: atom_id res chain seq x y z
N MET A 1 26.69 -14.83 -8.27
CA MET A 1 25.92 -14.53 -7.04
C MET A 1 24.77 -15.51 -6.97
N ALA A 2 24.52 -16.16 -5.83
CA ALA A 2 23.33 -17.00 -5.69
C ALA A 2 22.09 -16.10 -5.71
N SER A 3 21.15 -16.38 -6.61
CA SER A 3 19.85 -15.71 -6.66
C SER A 3 18.86 -16.45 -5.77
N VAL A 4 18.10 -15.71 -4.96
CA VAL A 4 16.94 -16.25 -4.24
C VAL A 4 15.70 -16.19 -5.13
N THR A 5 14.87 -17.23 -5.08
CA THR A 5 13.57 -17.31 -5.74
C THR A 5 12.45 -16.98 -4.76
N SER A 6 11.23 -16.74 -5.26
CA SER A 6 10.07 -16.53 -4.38
C SER A 6 9.79 -17.70 -3.43
N LYS A 7 10.19 -18.92 -3.79
CA LYS A 7 10.04 -20.11 -2.93
C LYS A 7 10.96 -20.07 -1.72
N ASP A 8 12.09 -19.36 -1.83
CA ASP A 8 13.08 -19.22 -0.76
C ASP A 8 12.69 -18.10 0.23
N ILE A 9 11.82 -17.15 -0.19
CA ILE A 9 11.36 -16.00 0.60
C ILE A 9 9.84 -15.79 0.51
N PRO A 10 9.03 -16.80 0.88
CA PRO A 10 7.58 -16.77 0.67
C PRO A 10 6.88 -15.63 1.43
N GLU A 11 7.36 -15.26 2.62
CA GLU A 11 6.79 -14.14 3.39
C GLU A 11 6.96 -12.80 2.70
N ILE A 12 8.15 -12.52 2.15
CA ILE A 12 8.43 -11.29 1.38
C ILE A 12 7.60 -11.27 0.10
N PHE A 13 7.51 -12.40 -0.60
CA PHE A 13 6.69 -12.52 -1.81
C PHE A 13 5.21 -12.22 -1.51
N ASN A 14 4.67 -12.82 -0.45
CA ASN A 14 3.29 -12.59 -0.03
C ASN A 14 3.07 -11.12 0.41
N MET A 15 4.03 -10.52 1.13
CA MET A 15 3.97 -9.12 1.54
C MET A 15 3.83 -8.19 0.34
N PHE A 16 4.68 -8.37 -0.69
CA PHE A 16 4.57 -7.58 -1.91
C PHE A 16 3.23 -7.83 -2.63
N GLY A 17 2.70 -9.04 -2.61
CA GLY A 17 1.38 -9.37 -3.17
C GLY A 17 0.22 -8.64 -2.46
N ASP A 18 0.22 -8.65 -1.13
CA ASP A 18 -0.80 -7.97 -0.31
C ASP A 18 -0.72 -6.44 -0.52
N VAL A 19 0.49 -5.90 -0.47
CA VAL A 19 0.79 -4.48 -0.74
C VAL A 19 0.32 -4.07 -2.14
N PHE A 20 0.59 -4.88 -3.16
CA PHE A 20 0.13 -4.60 -4.53
C PHE A 20 -1.39 -4.67 -4.65
N THR A 21 -2.04 -5.55 -3.88
CA THR A 21 -3.50 -5.64 -3.83
C THR A 21 -4.11 -4.39 -3.21
N LEU A 22 -3.55 -3.88 -2.10
CA LEU A 22 -3.90 -2.60 -1.51
C LEU A 22 -3.78 -1.45 -2.53
N LEU A 23 -2.62 -1.34 -3.20
CA LEU A 23 -2.40 -0.29 -4.20
C LEU A 23 -3.44 -0.31 -5.32
N LYS A 24 -3.78 -1.49 -5.84
CA LYS A 24 -4.82 -1.61 -6.89
C LYS A 24 -6.19 -1.16 -6.38
N LYS A 25 -6.57 -1.58 -5.17
CA LYS A 25 -7.88 -1.27 -4.57
C LYS A 25 -8.07 0.24 -4.41
N TYR A 26 -7.04 0.95 -3.94
CA TYR A 26 -7.09 2.38 -3.65
C TYR A 26 -6.44 3.24 -4.76
N TYR A 27 -6.23 2.69 -5.96
CA TYR A 27 -5.51 3.37 -7.04
C TYR A 27 -6.21 4.68 -7.50
N MET A 28 -7.54 4.69 -7.44
CA MET A 28 -8.37 5.86 -7.72
C MET A 28 -8.89 6.42 -6.39
N PRO A 29 -8.28 7.48 -5.85
CA PRO A 29 -8.71 8.03 -4.58
C PRO A 29 -10.02 8.80 -4.70
N GLU A 30 -10.82 8.73 -3.63
CA GLU A 30 -12.10 9.42 -3.45
C GLU A 30 -12.01 10.47 -2.34
N SER A 31 -12.92 11.45 -2.35
CA SER A 31 -12.92 12.57 -1.39
C SER A 31 -13.64 12.30 -0.08
N ASN A 32 -14.25 11.12 0.10
CA ASN A 32 -15.00 10.79 1.30
C ASN A 32 -14.08 10.25 2.41
N ASP A 33 -14.46 10.50 3.66
CA ASP A 33 -13.68 10.06 4.83
C ASP A 33 -13.63 8.53 4.97
N GLU A 34 -14.71 7.84 4.56
CA GLU A 34 -14.79 6.37 4.60
C GLU A 34 -13.66 5.70 3.80
N PHE A 35 -13.33 6.25 2.62
CA PHE A 35 -12.21 5.78 1.80
C PHE A 35 -10.89 5.81 2.58
N TRP A 36 -10.61 6.92 3.28
CA TRP A 36 -9.36 7.10 4.02
C TRP A 36 -9.31 6.24 5.28
N GLU A 37 -10.43 6.08 5.97
CA GLU A 37 -10.53 5.18 7.12
C GLU A 37 -10.31 3.72 6.72
N GLN A 38 -10.92 3.27 5.61
CA GLN A 38 -10.71 1.92 5.10
C GLN A 38 -9.26 1.70 4.65
N LEU A 39 -8.65 2.66 3.93
CA LEU A 39 -7.24 2.57 3.55
C LEU A 39 -6.34 2.41 4.78
N LYS A 40 -6.55 3.24 5.81
CA LYS A 40 -5.77 3.18 7.04
C LYS A 40 -5.92 1.82 7.75
N ALA A 41 -7.16 1.33 7.86
CA ALA A 41 -7.43 0.04 8.49
C ALA A 41 -6.73 -1.13 7.75
N GLU A 42 -6.75 -1.14 6.42
CA GLU A 42 -6.07 -2.19 5.66
C GLU A 42 -4.55 -2.09 5.71
N VAL A 43 -3.99 -0.87 5.72
CA VAL A 43 -2.56 -0.64 5.99
C VAL A 43 -2.17 -1.24 7.34
N ASP A 44 -2.96 -0.99 8.40
CA ASP A 44 -2.70 -1.52 9.74
C ASP A 44 -2.79 -3.06 9.80
N VAL A 45 -3.72 -3.65 9.05
CA VAL A 45 -3.85 -5.12 8.91
C VAL A 45 -2.63 -5.73 8.23
N ILE A 46 -2.20 -5.16 7.09
CA ILE A 46 -1.01 -5.66 6.36
C ILE A 46 0.24 -5.51 7.22
N TYR A 47 0.43 -4.35 7.86
CA TYR A 47 1.56 -4.15 8.76
C TYR A 47 1.53 -5.13 9.93
N SER A 48 0.36 -5.41 10.51
CA SER A 48 0.21 -6.37 11.60
C SER A 48 0.51 -7.81 11.19
N LYS A 49 0.33 -8.17 9.91
CA LYS A 49 0.63 -9.49 9.36
C LYS A 49 2.13 -9.75 9.22
N TYR A 50 2.92 -8.74 8.81
CA TYR A 50 4.35 -8.89 8.51
C TYR A 50 5.29 -8.26 9.54
N LYS A 51 4.91 -7.12 10.12
CA LYS A 51 5.62 -6.39 11.20
C LYS A 51 7.12 -6.16 10.95
N THR A 52 7.53 -5.98 9.70
CA THR A 52 8.91 -5.64 9.34
C THR A 52 9.05 -4.15 9.04
N GLN A 53 10.27 -3.61 9.19
CA GLN A 53 10.57 -2.23 8.81
C GLN A 53 10.33 -2.01 7.30
N LEU A 54 10.73 -2.97 6.47
CA LEU A 54 10.49 -2.94 5.02
C LEU A 54 8.99 -2.81 4.69
N CYS A 55 8.13 -3.61 5.35
CA CYS A 55 6.68 -3.53 5.15
C CYS A 55 6.15 -2.13 5.50
N LYS A 56 6.57 -1.59 6.65
CA LYS A 56 6.19 -0.25 7.08
C LYS A 56 6.58 0.82 6.07
N ASP A 57 7.81 0.79 5.57
CA ASP A 57 8.33 1.79 4.64
C ASP A 57 7.57 1.76 3.31
N ILE A 58 7.26 0.55 2.80
CA ILE A 58 6.50 0.39 1.56
C ILE A 58 5.05 0.87 1.73
N LEU A 59 4.39 0.51 2.83
CA LEU A 59 3.01 0.93 3.10
C LEU A 59 2.91 2.46 3.21
N LEU A 60 3.87 3.11 3.88
CA LEU A 60 3.96 4.57 3.94
C LEU A 60 4.15 5.20 2.55
N ALA A 61 5.04 4.64 1.73
CA ALA A 61 5.26 5.13 0.36
C ALA A 61 3.98 5.03 -0.48
N ILE A 62 3.22 3.95 -0.36
CA ILE A 62 1.94 3.77 -1.08
C ILE A 62 0.88 4.74 -0.59
N ALA A 63 0.71 4.89 0.73
CA ALA A 63 -0.26 5.84 1.29
C ALA A 63 0.03 7.27 0.81
N ASN A 64 1.30 7.68 0.80
CA ASN A 64 1.74 8.98 0.28
C ASN A 64 1.44 9.14 -1.23
N ASP A 65 1.64 8.09 -2.04
CA ASP A 65 1.34 8.15 -3.47
C ASP A 65 -0.18 8.23 -3.75
N ILE A 66 -1.01 7.57 -2.93
CA ILE A 66 -2.48 7.70 -3.01
C ILE A 66 -2.90 9.14 -2.66
N ASP A 67 -2.40 9.71 -1.57
CA ASP A 67 -2.65 11.11 -1.17
C ASP A 67 -2.18 12.11 -2.23
N ARG A 68 -1.00 11.89 -2.84
CA ARG A 68 -0.51 12.71 -3.94
C ARG A 68 -1.47 12.71 -5.13
N ARG A 69 -1.93 11.54 -5.57
CA ARG A 69 -2.89 11.39 -6.69
C ARG A 69 -4.22 12.07 -6.39
N TYR A 70 -4.69 11.99 -5.15
CA TYR A 70 -5.90 12.68 -4.70
C TYR A 70 -5.75 14.20 -4.84
N LYS A 71 -4.64 14.76 -4.33
CA LYS A 71 -4.32 16.19 -4.43
C LYS A 71 -4.16 16.65 -5.88
N GLU A 72 -3.58 15.81 -6.75
CA GLU A 72 -3.45 16.09 -8.18
C GLU A 72 -4.83 16.15 -8.87
N ARG A 73 -5.77 15.27 -8.52
CA ARG A 73 -7.15 15.31 -9.04
C ARG A 73 -7.90 16.56 -8.60
N ILE A 74 -7.89 16.90 -7.32
CA ILE A 74 -8.58 18.12 -6.83
C ILE A 74 -8.06 19.38 -7.52
N LYS A 75 -6.76 19.47 -7.80
CA LYS A 75 -6.17 20.61 -8.51
C LYS A 75 -6.60 20.73 -9.98
N GLN A 76 -7.10 19.66 -10.59
CA GLN A 76 -7.59 19.67 -11.98
C GLN A 76 -9.07 20.06 -12.08
N ASP A 77 -9.83 19.87 -11.00
CA ASP A 77 -11.28 20.10 -10.94
C ASP A 77 -11.67 21.50 -10.39
N GLY A 78 -10.70 22.30 -9.92
CA GLY A 78 -10.90 23.65 -9.36
C GLY A 78 -10.21 24.74 -10.18
#